data_AF-A0A1C5CX43-F1
#
_entry.id   AF-A0A1C5CX43-F1
#
_cell.length_a   1.000
_cell.length_b   1.000
_cell.length_c   1.000
_cell.angle_alpha   90.00
_cell.angle_beta   90.00
_cell.angle_gamma   90.00
#
_symmetry.space_group_name_H-M   'P 1'
#
loop_
_entity.id
_entity.type
_entity.pdbx_description
1 polymer ?
#
loop_
_entity_poly.entity_id
_entity_poly.type
_entity_poly.pdbx_seq_one_letter_code
_entity_poly.pdbx_strand_id
1 'polypeptide(L)'
;PAVAVGPPQDRGEPTVAVGLRSGIGFVTPVGSVAQARADADALAGRLRAREAPGPPEQAGLPALLASSAAHRLVCAVAGLRDPSAEADDARLVPGVPTVLVAEREPLRGEYRNWAGPVLVDADRARPAPALRTLAEALARIPVLTDRLVGVLDAPDPGTLPQLPVALVRCEVADGVLLSGAARADLARLEAVCRAAELRLGEGGEGGPVVGAGPEHARGRALRRTAVGGDAVPVSWSPGPGRCPQALHWWSVLVRRLGVDADVAVARLGASVFRARVRERAAGHLLGTAVEASADDAVAYAALSAAVGVRAAVELPEVRHLVTPGGASAVLARGADTAPWEDAGWTTAWLAASAAREPELQQALNARAAPTGHAPRPWEPSADAPAGVHALWSALQQCGFSVLSAPPGPAEHRGDTGGLR
;
A
#
# COMPACT_ATOMS: atom_id res chain seq x y z
N PRO A 1 16.97 -1.24 -29.95
CA PRO A 1 16.14 -1.97 -30.95
C PRO A 1 16.12 -3.46 -30.57
N ALA A 2 14.96 -3.98 -30.16
CA ALA A 2 14.81 -5.38 -29.75
C ALA A 2 14.37 -6.21 -30.97
N VAL A 3 15.08 -7.30 -31.25
CA VAL A 3 14.78 -8.24 -32.34
C VAL A 3 14.12 -9.48 -31.73
N ALA A 4 12.93 -9.84 -32.22
CA ALA A 4 12.25 -11.09 -31.88
C ALA A 4 12.48 -12.11 -33.01
N VAL A 5 12.80 -13.36 -32.68
CA VAL A 5 13.04 -14.43 -33.65
C VAL A 5 12.13 -15.62 -33.34
N GLY A 6 11.33 -16.06 -34.32
CA GLY A 6 10.77 -17.41 -34.35
C GLY A 6 9.42 -17.59 -35.14
N PRO A 7 9.13 -18.80 -35.67
CA PRO A 7 8.00 -19.12 -36.58
C PRO A 7 6.62 -19.36 -35.89
N PRO A 8 5.51 -19.48 -36.66
CA PRO A 8 4.16 -19.48 -36.11
C PRO A 8 3.54 -20.88 -36.02
N GLN A 9 3.00 -21.29 -34.85
CA GLN A 9 1.63 -21.83 -34.68
C GLN A 9 1.29 -22.24 -33.20
N ASP A 10 0.31 -21.52 -32.63
CA ASP A 10 -0.67 -21.85 -31.57
C ASP A 10 -0.32 -22.39 -30.18
N ARG A 11 0.96 -22.47 -29.83
CA ARG A 11 1.43 -22.05 -28.50
C ARG A 11 2.51 -21.04 -28.78
N GLY A 12 2.24 -19.76 -28.52
CA GLY A 12 3.20 -18.69 -28.82
C GLY A 12 4.59 -19.09 -28.35
N GLU A 13 5.58 -19.01 -29.24
CA GLU A 13 6.92 -19.50 -28.94
C GLU A 13 7.48 -18.83 -27.69
N PRO A 14 8.11 -19.59 -26.77
CA PRO A 14 8.64 -19.04 -25.53
C PRO A 14 9.65 -17.95 -25.88
N THR A 15 9.35 -16.73 -25.46
CA THR A 15 10.13 -15.55 -25.82
C THR A 15 10.64 -14.84 -24.57
N VAL A 16 11.90 -14.42 -24.63
CA VAL A 16 12.48 -13.45 -23.68
C VAL A 16 13.00 -12.26 -24.46
N ALA A 17 12.95 -11.09 -23.85
CA ALA A 17 13.59 -9.90 -24.38
C ALA A 17 14.79 -9.53 -23.51
N VAL A 18 15.84 -9.07 -24.18
CA VAL A 18 17.05 -8.54 -23.53
C VAL A 18 17.13 -7.06 -23.82
N GLY A 19 17.25 -6.27 -22.75
CA GLY A 19 17.48 -4.84 -22.85
C GLY A 19 18.85 -4.48 -22.32
N LEU A 20 19.54 -3.60 -23.03
CA LEU A 20 20.82 -3.06 -22.62
C LEU A 20 20.78 -1.53 -22.65
N ARG A 21 21.34 -0.93 -21.61
CA ARG A 21 21.48 0.51 -21.37
C ARG A 21 22.87 0.79 -20.79
N SER A 22 23.24 2.06 -20.73
CA SER A 22 24.52 2.47 -20.14
C SER A 22 24.62 2.03 -18.68
N GLY A 23 25.49 1.05 -18.41
CA GLY A 23 25.80 0.55 -17.07
C GLY A 23 24.78 -0.45 -16.47
N ILE A 24 23.64 -0.69 -17.12
CA ILE A 24 22.57 -1.57 -16.62
C ILE A 24 21.85 -2.28 -17.77
N GLY A 25 21.41 -3.51 -17.55
CA GLY A 25 20.56 -4.22 -18.50
C GLY A 25 19.65 -5.21 -17.81
N PHE A 26 18.80 -5.87 -18.60
CA PHE A 26 17.78 -6.77 -18.07
C PHE A 26 17.44 -7.90 -19.02
N VAL A 27 16.86 -8.96 -18.46
CA VAL A 27 16.22 -10.07 -19.17
C VAL A 27 14.79 -10.21 -18.64
N THR A 28 13.80 -10.21 -19.54
CA THR A 28 12.38 -10.37 -19.18
C THR A 28 12.06 -11.79 -18.71
N PRO A 29 10.91 -12.03 -18.07
CA PRO A 29 10.39 -13.38 -17.89
C PRO A 29 10.05 -14.01 -19.25
N VAL A 30 9.96 -15.35 -19.31
CA VAL A 30 9.59 -16.10 -20.52
C VAL A 30 8.09 -15.99 -20.79
N GLY A 31 7.66 -15.30 -21.84
CA GLY A 31 6.24 -15.17 -22.21
C GLY A 31 6.03 -15.26 -23.71
N SER A 32 4.84 -14.87 -24.19
CA SER A 32 4.63 -14.67 -25.63
C SER A 32 5.48 -13.52 -26.15
N VAL A 33 5.63 -13.42 -27.47
CA VAL A 33 6.32 -12.27 -28.11
C VAL A 33 5.69 -10.94 -27.70
N ALA A 34 4.36 -10.89 -27.59
CA ALA A 34 3.65 -9.68 -27.18
C ALA A 34 3.97 -9.31 -25.73
N GLN A 35 3.94 -10.28 -24.82
CA GLN A 35 4.26 -10.06 -23.41
C GLN A 35 5.73 -9.69 -23.21
N ALA A 36 6.66 -10.38 -23.85
CA ALA A 36 8.10 -10.07 -23.74
C ALA A 36 8.43 -8.66 -24.23
N ARG A 37 7.75 -8.17 -25.29
CA ARG A 37 7.86 -6.77 -25.75
C ARG A 37 7.30 -5.79 -24.74
N ALA A 38 6.09 -6.04 -24.22
CA ALA A 38 5.49 -5.18 -23.20
C ALA A 38 6.35 -5.09 -21.94
N ASP A 39 6.87 -6.23 -21.46
CA ASP A 39 7.80 -6.31 -20.33
C ASP A 39 9.08 -5.52 -20.61
N ALA A 40 9.65 -5.65 -21.80
CA ALA A 40 10.86 -4.93 -22.19
C ALA A 40 10.65 -3.41 -22.23
N ASP A 41 9.56 -2.94 -22.79
CA ASP A 41 9.24 -1.51 -22.86
C ASP A 41 9.03 -0.91 -21.47
N ALA A 42 8.33 -1.64 -20.60
CA ALA A 42 8.10 -1.24 -19.22
C ALA A 42 9.39 -1.22 -18.39
N LEU A 43 10.23 -2.25 -18.47
CA LEU A 43 11.54 -2.29 -17.81
C LEU A 43 12.46 -1.19 -18.32
N ALA A 44 12.52 -1.01 -19.64
CA ALA A 44 13.27 0.07 -20.25
C ALA A 44 12.80 1.44 -19.79
N GLY A 45 11.50 1.63 -19.53
CA GLY A 45 10.96 2.85 -18.94
C GLY A 45 11.43 3.07 -17.50
N ARG A 46 11.33 2.05 -16.64
CA ARG A 46 11.70 2.11 -15.21
C ARG A 46 13.20 2.35 -15.01
N LEU A 47 14.05 1.70 -15.83
CA LEU A 47 15.50 1.77 -15.69
C LEU A 47 16.13 3.03 -16.31
N ARG A 48 15.41 3.80 -17.15
CA ARG A 48 15.93 5.04 -17.76
C ARG A 48 16.47 6.04 -16.74
N ALA A 49 15.77 6.20 -15.61
CA ALA A 49 16.18 7.13 -14.55
C ALA A 49 17.46 6.71 -13.80
N ARG A 50 18.00 5.52 -14.10
CA ARG A 50 19.19 4.94 -13.48
C ARG A 50 20.36 4.82 -14.46
N GLU A 51 20.22 5.34 -15.67
CA GLU A 51 21.31 5.39 -16.63
C GLU A 51 22.45 6.24 -16.06
N ALA A 52 23.61 5.63 -15.88
CA ALA A 52 24.83 6.32 -15.50
C ALA A 52 25.60 6.72 -16.77
N PRO A 53 26.06 7.97 -16.90
CA PRO A 53 27.06 8.32 -17.89
C PRO A 53 28.32 7.50 -17.63
N GLY A 54 28.81 6.76 -18.62
CA GLY A 54 29.98 5.92 -18.43
C GLY A 54 30.72 5.62 -19.73
N PRO A 55 31.98 5.16 -19.63
CA PRO A 55 32.76 4.71 -20.78
C PRO A 55 32.06 3.56 -21.54
N PRO A 56 32.42 3.32 -22.82
CA PRO A 56 31.77 2.33 -23.68
C PRO A 56 31.67 0.93 -23.06
N GLU A 57 30.66 0.18 -23.50
CA GLU A 57 30.30 -1.14 -22.98
C GLU A 57 31.51 -2.10 -22.92
N GLN A 58 31.81 -2.59 -21.73
CA GLN A 58 32.67 -3.76 -21.54
C GLN A 58 31.85 -5.02 -21.88
N ALA A 59 32.46 -5.99 -22.59
CA ALA A 59 31.79 -7.18 -23.12
C ALA A 59 31.10 -8.08 -22.06
N GLY A 60 31.41 -7.92 -20.76
CA GLY A 60 30.88 -8.77 -19.69
C GLY A 60 29.38 -8.65 -19.45
N LEU A 61 28.82 -7.44 -19.50
CA LEU A 61 27.39 -7.22 -19.26
C LEU A 61 26.51 -7.81 -20.38
N PRO A 62 26.78 -7.54 -21.68
CA PRO A 62 26.07 -8.22 -22.77
C PRO A 62 26.16 -9.74 -22.69
N ALA A 63 27.34 -10.29 -22.39
CA ALA A 63 27.54 -11.74 -22.29
C ALA A 63 26.71 -12.36 -21.16
N LEU A 64 26.67 -11.72 -19.98
CA LEU A 64 25.86 -12.16 -18.85
C LEU A 64 24.37 -12.18 -19.20
N LEU A 65 23.87 -11.11 -19.81
CA LEU A 65 22.46 -10.99 -20.17
C LEU A 65 22.07 -11.99 -21.26
N ALA A 66 22.87 -12.11 -22.31
CA ALA A 66 22.64 -13.07 -23.40
C ALA A 66 22.67 -14.52 -22.90
N SER A 67 23.63 -14.86 -22.04
CA SER A 67 23.74 -16.21 -21.46
C SER A 67 22.54 -16.52 -20.55
N SER A 68 22.09 -15.54 -19.77
CA SER A 68 20.92 -15.69 -18.88
C SER A 68 19.62 -15.84 -19.66
N ALA A 69 19.47 -15.07 -20.75
CA ALA A 69 18.35 -15.19 -21.67
C ALA A 69 18.31 -16.55 -22.36
N ALA A 70 19.46 -17.01 -22.87
CA ALA A 70 19.59 -18.34 -23.44
C ALA A 70 19.24 -19.44 -22.42
N HIS A 71 19.74 -19.34 -21.19
CA HIS A 71 19.42 -20.30 -20.13
C HIS A 71 17.91 -20.37 -19.85
N ARG A 72 17.24 -19.21 -19.71
CA ARG A 72 15.78 -19.15 -19.52
C ARG A 72 15.00 -19.80 -20.66
N LEU A 73 15.40 -19.53 -21.91
CA LEU A 73 14.77 -20.13 -23.08
C LEU A 73 14.98 -21.65 -23.13
N VAL A 74 16.20 -22.12 -22.85
CA VAL A 74 16.52 -23.56 -22.81
C VAL A 74 15.67 -24.25 -21.73
N CYS A 75 15.58 -23.68 -20.52
CA CYS A 75 14.72 -24.23 -19.48
C CYS A 75 13.26 -24.28 -19.91
N ALA A 76 12.73 -23.21 -20.50
CA ALA A 76 11.35 -23.16 -20.96
C ALA A 76 11.05 -24.20 -22.07
N VAL A 77 11.93 -24.32 -23.07
CA VAL A 77 11.79 -25.30 -24.16
C VAL A 77 11.90 -26.74 -23.64
N ALA A 78 12.77 -26.97 -22.64
CA ALA A 78 12.94 -28.27 -22.01
C ALA A 78 11.86 -28.60 -20.96
N GLY A 79 10.94 -27.69 -20.65
CA GLY A 79 9.92 -27.86 -19.61
C GLY A 79 10.50 -27.88 -18.18
N LEU A 80 11.69 -27.30 -17.99
CA LEU A 80 12.35 -27.14 -16.70
C LEU A 80 11.86 -25.87 -15.98
N ARG A 81 12.16 -25.77 -14.68
CA ARG A 81 11.83 -24.57 -13.89
C ARG A 81 12.64 -23.37 -14.38
N ASP A 82 12.07 -22.17 -14.23
CA ASP A 82 12.83 -20.94 -14.50
C ASP A 82 14.05 -20.89 -13.57
N PRO A 83 15.25 -20.52 -14.06
CA PRO A 83 16.46 -20.45 -13.24
C PRO A 83 16.33 -19.58 -11.98
N SER A 84 15.41 -18.60 -11.96
CA SER A 84 15.13 -17.81 -10.76
C SER A 84 14.48 -18.61 -9.62
N ALA A 85 13.81 -19.71 -9.93
CA ALA A 85 13.18 -20.59 -8.94
C ALA A 85 14.16 -21.61 -8.34
N GLU A 86 15.36 -21.76 -8.90
CA GLU A 86 16.40 -22.65 -8.38
C GLU A 86 17.35 -21.95 -7.40
N ALA A 87 17.32 -20.62 -7.37
CA ALA A 87 18.26 -19.82 -6.59
C ALA A 87 17.95 -19.77 -5.07
N ASP A 88 16.87 -20.40 -4.61
CA ASP A 88 16.36 -20.37 -3.22
C ASP A 88 16.42 -18.96 -2.58
N ASP A 89 16.18 -17.92 -3.38
CA ASP A 89 16.21 -16.54 -2.90
C ASP A 89 14.90 -16.22 -2.18
N ALA A 90 14.97 -16.14 -0.85
CA ALA A 90 13.83 -15.85 0.02
C ALA A 90 13.17 -14.48 -0.26
N ARG A 91 13.81 -13.60 -1.05
CA ARG A 91 13.24 -12.32 -1.48
C ARG A 91 12.29 -12.47 -2.68
N LEU A 92 12.36 -13.58 -3.41
CA LEU A 92 11.50 -13.87 -4.55
C LEU A 92 10.18 -14.46 -4.07
N VAL A 93 9.09 -13.92 -4.60
CA VAL A 93 7.75 -14.31 -4.19
C VAL A 93 7.25 -15.43 -5.10
N PRO A 94 6.88 -16.60 -4.55
CA PRO A 94 6.38 -17.71 -5.36
C PRO A 94 5.18 -17.31 -6.23
N GLY A 95 5.22 -17.71 -7.50
CA GLY A 95 4.18 -17.44 -8.48
C GLY A 95 4.21 -16.02 -9.08
N VAL A 96 5.13 -15.15 -8.67
CA VAL A 96 5.36 -13.85 -9.33
C VAL A 96 6.45 -14.03 -10.38
N PRO A 97 6.24 -13.57 -11.64
CA PRO A 97 7.30 -13.56 -12.64
C PRO A 97 8.54 -12.83 -12.14
N THR A 98 9.72 -13.22 -12.63
CA THR A 98 10.97 -12.57 -12.23
C THR A 98 11.71 -12.04 -13.45
N VAL A 99 12.37 -10.91 -13.29
CA VAL A 99 13.31 -10.35 -14.26
C VAL A 99 14.72 -10.52 -13.73
N LEU A 100 15.69 -10.71 -14.61
CA LEU A 100 17.09 -10.50 -14.24
C LEU A 100 17.41 -9.04 -14.51
N VAL A 101 17.93 -8.33 -13.51
CA VAL A 101 18.55 -7.01 -13.70
C VAL A 101 20.04 -7.16 -13.43
N ALA A 102 20.87 -6.66 -14.34
CA ALA A 102 22.31 -6.72 -14.20
C ALA A 102 22.93 -5.32 -14.27
N GLU A 103 23.77 -5.02 -13.30
CA GLU A 103 24.54 -3.78 -13.21
C GLU A 103 26.01 -4.05 -13.55
N ARG A 104 26.72 -3.02 -14.06
CA ARG A 104 28.13 -3.14 -14.46
C ARG A 104 29.11 -3.00 -13.30
N GLU A 105 28.80 -2.18 -12.30
CA GLU A 105 29.75 -1.76 -11.27
C GLU A 105 29.18 -1.97 -9.85
N PRO A 106 29.42 -3.14 -9.21
CA PRO A 106 30.14 -4.31 -9.74
C PRO A 106 29.30 -5.11 -10.76
N LEU A 107 29.96 -5.89 -11.64
CA LEU A 107 29.27 -6.73 -12.62
C LEU A 107 28.47 -7.81 -11.90
N ARG A 108 27.16 -7.62 -11.78
CA ARG A 108 26.29 -8.49 -10.99
C ARG A 108 24.89 -8.55 -11.59
N GLY A 109 24.39 -9.76 -11.80
CA GLY A 109 23.00 -10.03 -12.11
C GLY A 109 22.22 -10.45 -10.86
N GLU A 110 21.02 -9.90 -10.69
CA GLU A 110 20.10 -10.29 -9.61
C GLU A 110 18.70 -10.52 -10.17
N TYR A 111 18.05 -11.60 -9.74
CA TYR A 111 16.63 -11.81 -10.02
C TYR A 111 15.79 -10.91 -9.11
N ARG A 112 14.76 -10.31 -9.70
CA ARG A 112 13.81 -9.42 -9.01
C ARG A 112 12.39 -9.78 -9.40
N ASN A 113 11.47 -9.65 -8.44
CA ASN A 113 10.04 -9.85 -8.70
C ASN A 113 9.56 -8.81 -9.72
N TRP A 114 8.71 -9.25 -10.64
CA TRP A 114 8.20 -8.44 -11.73
C TRP A 114 6.68 -8.58 -11.81
N ALA A 115 5.98 -7.55 -11.32
CA ALA A 115 4.52 -7.48 -11.41
C ALA A 115 4.01 -7.22 -12.84
N GLY A 116 4.90 -6.92 -13.79
CA GLY A 116 4.52 -6.66 -15.17
C GLY A 116 4.04 -5.24 -15.44
N PRO A 117 3.87 -4.89 -16.73
CA PRO A 117 2.83 -3.98 -17.18
C PRO A 117 1.49 -4.75 -17.23
N VAL A 118 0.50 -4.24 -17.97
CA VAL A 118 -0.72 -5.00 -18.27
C VAL A 118 -0.34 -6.35 -18.89
N LEU A 119 -0.84 -7.43 -18.29
CA LEU A 119 -0.56 -8.78 -18.73
C LEU A 119 -1.46 -9.16 -19.90
N VAL A 120 -0.84 -9.60 -20.99
CA VAL A 120 -1.48 -10.00 -22.25
C VAL A 120 -1.65 -11.51 -22.31
N ASP A 121 -0.72 -12.26 -21.70
CA ASP A 121 -0.78 -13.72 -21.65
C ASP A 121 -1.86 -14.18 -20.66
N ALA A 122 -2.79 -15.01 -21.10
CA ALA A 122 -3.98 -15.40 -20.34
C ALA A 122 -3.67 -16.22 -19.07
N ASP A 123 -2.56 -16.97 -19.08
CA ASP A 123 -2.05 -17.72 -17.93
C ASP A 123 -1.49 -16.79 -16.85
N ARG A 124 -0.92 -15.65 -17.25
CA ARG A 124 -0.40 -14.61 -16.37
C ARG A 124 -1.46 -13.63 -15.89
N ALA A 125 -2.47 -13.35 -16.71
CA ALA A 125 -3.52 -12.38 -16.40
C ALA A 125 -4.43 -12.76 -15.21
N ARG A 126 -4.24 -13.93 -14.59
CA ARG A 126 -5.00 -14.35 -13.41
C ARG A 126 -4.60 -13.51 -12.19
N PRO A 127 -5.56 -12.90 -11.46
CA PRO A 127 -5.26 -12.22 -10.21
C PRO A 127 -4.63 -13.17 -9.20
N ALA A 128 -3.68 -12.66 -8.41
CA ALA A 128 -3.15 -13.43 -7.30
C ALA A 128 -4.22 -13.66 -6.22
N PRO A 129 -4.11 -14.72 -5.42
CA PRO A 129 -5.00 -14.93 -4.27
C PRO A 129 -5.01 -13.71 -3.34
N ALA A 130 -6.19 -13.40 -2.81
CA ALA A 130 -6.34 -12.32 -1.84
C ALA A 130 -5.48 -12.55 -0.60
N LEU A 131 -4.80 -11.50 -0.15
CA LEU A 131 -3.97 -11.52 1.05
C LEU A 131 -4.85 -11.55 2.29
N ARG A 132 -4.52 -12.42 3.24
CA ARG A 132 -5.30 -12.70 4.46
C ARG A 132 -4.57 -12.24 5.72
N THR A 133 -3.25 -12.13 5.67
CA THR A 133 -2.43 -11.75 6.83
C THR A 133 -1.56 -10.54 6.54
N LEU A 134 -1.15 -9.85 7.61
CA LEU A 134 -0.20 -8.75 7.51
C LEU A 134 1.16 -9.24 6.96
N ALA A 135 1.61 -10.43 7.35
CA ALA A 135 2.86 -11.01 6.86
C ALA A 135 2.84 -11.23 5.35
N GLU A 136 1.73 -11.77 4.81
CA GLU A 136 1.55 -11.92 3.36
C GLU A 136 1.56 -10.56 2.65
N ALA A 137 0.87 -9.56 3.20
CA ALA A 137 0.86 -8.22 2.63
C ALA A 137 2.25 -7.57 2.60
N LEU A 138 2.99 -7.65 3.72
CA LEU A 138 4.35 -7.14 3.81
C LEU A 138 5.32 -7.87 2.86
N ALA A 139 5.15 -9.17 2.65
CA ALA A 139 5.95 -9.94 1.69
C ALA A 139 5.69 -9.52 0.24
N ARG A 140 4.51 -8.98 -0.07
CA ARG A 140 4.13 -8.49 -1.41
C ARG A 140 4.53 -7.05 -1.68
N ILE A 141 4.68 -6.21 -0.64
CA ILE A 141 5.09 -4.80 -0.78
C ILE A 141 6.37 -4.64 -1.61
N PRO A 142 7.47 -5.39 -1.37
CA PRO A 142 8.71 -5.26 -2.15
C PRO A 142 8.52 -5.49 -3.66
N VAL A 143 7.50 -6.24 -4.08
CA VAL A 143 7.20 -6.41 -5.52
C VAL A 143 6.70 -5.10 -6.14
N LEU A 144 5.90 -4.35 -5.39
CA LEU A 144 5.36 -3.06 -5.82
C LEU A 144 6.37 -1.93 -5.67
N THR A 145 7.28 -2.04 -4.70
CA THR A 145 8.17 -0.95 -4.28
C THR A 145 9.65 -1.20 -4.56
N ASP A 146 9.99 -2.22 -5.36
CA ASP A 146 11.39 -2.45 -5.75
C ASP A 146 11.96 -1.18 -6.42
N ARG A 147 13.13 -0.75 -5.99
CA ARG A 147 13.74 0.51 -6.46
C ARG A 147 14.00 0.55 -7.97
N LEU A 148 14.24 -0.60 -8.60
CA LEU A 148 14.59 -0.71 -10.02
C LEU A 148 13.37 -1.10 -10.85
N VAL A 149 12.52 -1.97 -10.31
CA VAL A 149 11.46 -2.61 -11.08
C VAL A 149 10.07 -2.44 -10.47
N GLY A 150 9.91 -1.74 -9.36
CA GLY A 150 8.63 -1.41 -8.74
C GLY A 150 7.84 -0.35 -9.52
N VAL A 151 6.58 -0.16 -9.10
CA VAL A 151 5.64 0.84 -9.65
C VAL A 151 5.31 1.96 -8.66
N LEU A 152 5.74 1.80 -7.41
CA LEU A 152 5.59 2.74 -6.31
C LEU A 152 6.95 2.94 -5.63
N ASP A 153 7.11 4.07 -4.93
CA ASP A 153 8.24 4.26 -4.04
C ASP A 153 8.07 3.45 -2.75
N ALA A 154 9.18 3.04 -2.14
CA ALA A 154 9.17 2.26 -0.91
C ALA A 154 8.91 3.14 0.32
N PRO A 155 7.95 2.78 1.20
CA PRO A 155 7.84 3.43 2.49
C PRO A 155 9.08 3.15 3.35
N ASP A 156 9.69 4.21 3.86
CA ASP A 156 10.90 4.14 4.67
C ASP A 156 10.72 4.96 5.96
N PRO A 157 11.00 4.41 7.16
CA PRO A 157 11.10 5.23 8.36
C PRO A 157 12.23 6.26 8.30
N GLY A 158 13.32 6.01 7.56
CA GLY A 158 14.46 6.91 7.47
C GLY A 158 14.97 7.36 8.84
N THR A 159 15.10 8.67 9.04
CA THR A 159 15.48 9.30 10.31
C THR A 159 14.28 9.68 11.18
N LEU A 160 13.07 9.29 10.81
CA LEU A 160 11.87 9.69 11.54
C LEU A 160 11.84 9.06 12.93
N PRO A 161 11.44 9.84 13.95
CA PRO A 161 11.28 9.33 15.30
C PRO A 161 10.16 8.29 15.34
N GLN A 162 10.47 7.11 15.86
CA GLN A 162 9.53 5.98 15.97
C GLN A 162 8.73 5.97 17.28
N LEU A 163 8.86 7.03 18.08
CA LEU A 163 8.15 7.24 19.33
C LEU A 163 7.61 8.67 19.42
N PRO A 164 6.40 8.88 19.96
CA PRO A 164 5.49 7.85 20.49
C PRO A 164 4.69 7.10 19.41
N VAL A 165 4.77 7.53 18.16
CA VAL A 165 4.06 6.91 17.02
C VAL A 165 5.07 6.35 16.04
N ALA A 166 4.79 5.17 15.48
CA ALA A 166 5.62 4.60 14.41
C ALA A 166 5.29 5.33 13.10
N LEU A 167 6.31 5.86 12.43
CA LEU A 167 6.17 6.73 11.26
C LEU A 167 7.00 6.21 10.09
N VAL A 168 6.43 6.30 8.89
CA VAL A 168 7.12 6.07 7.63
C VAL A 168 6.75 7.16 6.62
N ARG A 169 7.70 7.50 5.76
CA ARG A 169 7.48 8.40 4.63
C ARG A 169 7.61 7.65 3.31
N CYS A 170 6.90 8.14 2.30
CA CYS A 170 6.95 7.64 0.93
C CYS A 170 6.93 8.85 0.00
N GLU A 171 7.80 8.85 -1.01
CA GLU A 171 7.71 9.83 -2.08
C GLU A 171 6.46 9.52 -2.93
N VAL A 172 5.76 10.56 -3.37
CA VAL A 172 4.65 10.48 -4.32
C VAL A 172 4.77 11.60 -5.34
N ALA A 173 4.02 11.52 -6.45
CA ALA A 173 4.21 12.40 -7.60
C ALA A 173 4.12 13.91 -7.29
N ASP A 174 3.33 14.28 -6.29
CA ASP A 174 3.09 15.68 -5.90
C ASP A 174 3.68 16.07 -4.54
N GLY A 175 4.52 15.23 -3.93
CA GLY A 175 5.24 15.55 -2.68
C GLY A 175 5.51 14.34 -1.80
N VAL A 176 5.59 14.58 -0.48
CA VAL A 176 5.84 13.52 0.51
C VAL A 176 4.52 13.07 1.13
N LEU A 177 4.33 11.75 1.17
CA LEU A 177 3.29 11.07 1.94
C LEU A 177 3.88 10.60 3.27
N LEU A 178 3.24 10.97 4.39
CA LEU A 178 3.55 10.42 5.70
C LEU A 178 2.42 9.50 6.16
N SER A 179 2.80 8.32 6.64
CA SER A 179 1.89 7.40 7.32
C SER A 179 2.39 7.13 8.73
N GLY A 180 1.45 7.06 9.67
CA GLY A 180 1.72 6.61 11.02
C GLY A 180 0.72 5.56 11.47
N ALA A 181 1.12 4.75 12.44
CA ALA A 181 0.24 3.76 13.06
C ALA A 181 0.77 3.36 14.44
N ALA A 182 0.00 2.54 15.14
CA ALA A 182 0.41 1.95 16.42
C ALA A 182 1.62 1.00 16.28
N ARG A 183 1.90 0.50 15.07
CA ARG A 183 3.04 -0.35 14.72
C ARG A 183 3.63 0.07 13.38
N ALA A 184 4.95 -0.09 13.21
CA ALA A 184 5.65 0.30 11.98
C ALA A 184 5.24 -0.51 10.75
N ASP A 185 4.91 -1.80 10.91
CA ASP A 185 4.44 -2.65 9.82
C ASP A 185 3.08 -2.22 9.27
N LEU A 186 2.15 -1.81 10.14
CA LEU A 186 0.89 -1.20 9.76
C LEU A 186 1.12 0.12 9.04
N ALA A 187 1.99 0.99 9.56
CA ALA A 187 2.32 2.27 8.90
C ALA A 187 2.87 2.05 7.48
N ARG A 188 3.72 1.03 7.27
CA ARG A 188 4.22 0.65 5.94
C ARG A 188 3.11 0.21 5.00
N LEU A 189 2.22 -0.68 5.46
CA LEU A 189 1.10 -1.14 4.65
C LEU A 189 0.17 0.02 4.24
N GLU A 190 -0.16 0.86 5.22
CA GLU A 190 -1.03 2.02 5.06
C GLU A 190 -0.44 3.05 4.09
N ALA A 191 0.87 3.29 4.15
CA ALA A 191 1.60 4.13 3.19
C ALA A 191 1.51 3.58 1.77
N VAL A 192 1.78 2.29 1.54
CA VAL A 192 1.67 1.70 0.18
C VAL A 192 0.26 1.80 -0.36
N CYS A 193 -0.74 1.48 0.47
CA CYS A 193 -2.13 1.58 0.05
C CYS A 193 -2.47 3.03 -0.36
N ARG A 194 -2.10 4.03 0.45
CA ARG A 194 -2.39 5.42 0.12
C ARG A 194 -1.57 5.93 -1.09
N ALA A 195 -0.30 5.57 -1.22
CA ALA A 195 0.52 5.93 -2.38
C ALA A 195 -0.07 5.36 -3.67
N ALA A 196 -0.58 4.11 -3.62
CA ALA A 196 -1.27 3.50 -4.73
C ALA A 196 -2.57 4.26 -5.09
N GLU A 197 -3.39 4.61 -4.10
CA GLU A 197 -4.62 5.40 -4.32
C GLU A 197 -4.33 6.76 -4.98
N LEU A 198 -3.32 7.49 -4.48
CA LEU A 198 -2.90 8.79 -5.03
C LEU A 198 -2.38 8.68 -6.46
N ARG A 199 -1.82 7.53 -6.84
CA ARG A 199 -1.32 7.29 -8.20
C ARG A 199 -2.40 6.75 -9.15
N LEU A 200 -3.44 6.10 -8.63
CA LEU A 200 -4.56 5.59 -9.42
C LEU A 200 -5.62 6.66 -9.71
N GLY A 201 -5.86 7.59 -8.80
CA GLY A 201 -6.77 8.72 -9.00
C GLY A 201 -6.04 10.04 -8.74
N GLU A 202 -6.29 11.07 -9.56
CA GLU A 202 -5.76 12.42 -9.33
C GLU A 202 -6.33 13.04 -8.05
N GLY A 203 -5.79 12.66 -6.88
CA GLY A 203 -5.89 13.36 -5.59
C GLY A 203 -7.27 13.71 -5.02
N GLY A 204 -8.38 13.33 -5.69
CA GLY A 204 -9.73 13.73 -5.33
C GLY A 204 -10.36 12.87 -4.25
N GLU A 205 -11.28 13.46 -3.48
CA GLU A 205 -11.88 12.84 -2.29
C GLU A 205 -12.79 11.65 -2.62
N GLY A 206 -13.20 11.49 -3.88
CA GLY A 206 -13.95 10.35 -4.43
C GLY A 206 -13.09 9.55 -5.40
N GLY A 207 -12.19 8.75 -4.85
CA GLY A 207 -11.17 8.03 -5.61
C GLY A 207 -11.11 6.54 -5.28
N PRO A 208 -10.21 5.80 -5.96
CA PRO A 208 -9.94 4.42 -5.64
C PRO A 208 -9.46 4.28 -4.18
N VAL A 209 -9.83 3.18 -3.56
CA VAL A 209 -9.41 2.75 -2.23
C VAL A 209 -8.68 1.42 -2.38
N VAL A 210 -7.41 1.41 -1.99
CA VAL A 210 -6.56 0.24 -2.10
C VAL A 210 -6.45 -0.41 -0.73
N GLY A 211 -6.58 -1.73 -0.67
CA GLY A 211 -6.30 -2.51 0.54
C GLY A 211 -5.57 -3.80 0.19
N ALA A 212 -4.85 -4.36 1.17
CA ALA A 212 -4.14 -5.64 1.03
C ALA A 212 -5.03 -6.80 0.54
N GLY A 213 -6.34 -6.74 0.79
CA GLY A 213 -7.31 -7.69 0.29
C GLY A 213 -8.73 -7.12 0.36
N PRO A 214 -9.76 -7.88 -0.03
CA PRO A 214 -11.12 -7.36 -0.16
C PRO A 214 -11.70 -6.84 1.16
N GLU A 215 -11.50 -7.56 2.28
CA GLU A 215 -11.99 -7.15 3.61
C GLU A 215 -11.32 -5.85 4.07
N HIS A 216 -10.01 -5.73 3.90
CA HIS A 216 -9.27 -4.52 4.24
C HIS A 216 -9.68 -3.33 3.36
N ALA A 217 -9.72 -3.51 2.03
CA ALA A 217 -10.14 -2.46 1.10
C ALA A 217 -11.56 -1.97 1.39
N ARG A 218 -12.48 -2.89 1.70
CA ARG A 218 -13.85 -2.58 2.09
C ARG A 218 -13.93 -1.82 3.41
N GLY A 219 -13.20 -2.25 4.42
CA GLY A 219 -13.12 -1.58 5.73
C GLY A 219 -12.62 -0.13 5.61
N ARG A 220 -11.62 0.11 4.75
CA ARG A 220 -11.12 1.45 4.42
C ARG A 220 -12.19 2.28 3.70
N ALA A 221 -12.78 1.73 2.64
CA ALA A 221 -13.75 2.43 1.80
C ALA A 221 -15.00 2.83 2.59
N LEU A 222 -15.55 1.93 3.40
CA LEU A 222 -16.73 2.18 4.23
C LEU A 222 -16.48 3.30 5.26
N ARG A 223 -15.32 3.32 5.92
CA ARG A 223 -14.98 4.39 6.87
C ARG A 223 -14.92 5.77 6.21
N ARG A 224 -14.45 5.88 4.96
CA ARG A 224 -14.46 7.15 4.19
C ARG A 224 -15.87 7.68 3.95
N THR A 225 -16.83 6.80 3.69
CA THR A 225 -18.24 7.19 3.47
C THR A 225 -18.95 7.64 4.75
N ALA A 226 -18.43 7.28 5.92
CA ALA A 226 -19.10 7.43 7.22
C ALA A 226 -18.82 8.77 7.94
N VAL A 227 -18.05 9.67 7.31
CA VAL A 227 -17.63 10.94 7.94
C VAL A 227 -18.79 11.94 8.04
N GLY A 228 -19.88 11.76 7.27
CA GLY A 228 -21.12 12.56 7.32
C GLY A 228 -22.34 11.85 7.94
N GLY A 229 -23.39 12.61 8.26
CA GLY A 229 -24.71 12.10 8.67
C GLY A 229 -25.11 12.34 10.13
N ASP A 230 -26.41 12.12 10.40
CA ASP A 230 -27.03 12.27 11.71
C ASP A 230 -26.32 11.40 12.74
N ALA A 231 -26.02 12.00 13.89
CA ALA A 231 -25.22 11.41 14.93
C ALA A 231 -25.76 11.82 16.31
N VAL A 232 -25.88 10.85 17.21
CA VAL A 232 -26.28 11.10 18.60
C VAL A 232 -25.01 11.28 19.43
N PRO A 233 -24.79 12.43 20.10
CA PRO A 233 -23.64 12.60 20.97
C PRO A 233 -23.55 11.52 22.04
N VAL A 234 -22.34 11.06 22.32
CA VAL A 234 -22.03 10.08 23.37
C VAL A 234 -21.04 10.73 24.32
N SER A 235 -21.34 10.70 25.62
CA SER A 235 -20.40 11.18 26.63
C SER A 235 -19.19 10.26 26.67
N TRP A 236 -18.03 10.84 26.42
CA TRP A 236 -16.74 10.18 26.60
C TRP A 236 -15.85 11.05 27.47
N SER A 237 -15.23 10.41 28.46
CA SER A 237 -14.26 11.02 29.34
C SER A 237 -13.21 10.00 29.74
N PRO A 238 -11.93 10.41 29.88
CA PRO A 238 -10.90 9.52 30.36
C PRO A 238 -11.20 9.15 31.83
N GLY A 239 -11.13 7.86 32.16
CA GLY A 239 -11.41 7.39 33.50
C GLY A 239 -11.32 5.87 33.65
N PRO A 240 -11.50 5.35 34.88
CA PRO A 240 -11.52 3.92 35.14
C PRO A 240 -12.58 3.21 34.29
N GLY A 241 -12.26 2.01 33.79
CA GLY A 241 -13.18 1.20 32.98
C GLY A 241 -13.19 1.50 31.48
N ARG A 242 -12.40 2.48 31.01
CA ARG A 242 -12.16 2.71 29.57
C ARG A 242 -11.17 1.70 28.99
N CYS A 243 -11.24 1.48 27.68
CA CYS A 243 -10.23 0.73 26.95
C CYS A 243 -8.83 1.32 27.20
N PRO A 244 -7.84 0.51 27.61
CA PRO A 244 -6.47 0.98 27.83
C PRO A 244 -5.85 1.71 26.64
N GLN A 245 -6.14 1.28 25.41
CA GLN A 245 -5.61 1.90 24.19
C GLN A 245 -6.22 3.29 23.93
N ALA A 246 -7.50 3.49 24.25
CA ALA A 246 -8.12 4.82 24.19
C ALA A 246 -7.46 5.77 25.19
N LEU A 247 -7.22 5.30 26.42
CA LEU A 247 -6.51 6.08 27.44
C LEU A 247 -5.05 6.36 27.04
N HIS A 248 -4.36 5.37 26.48
CA HIS A 248 -2.98 5.48 26.03
C HIS A 248 -2.83 6.57 24.96
N TRP A 249 -3.55 6.46 23.84
CA TRP A 249 -3.42 7.41 22.74
C TRP A 249 -3.93 8.81 23.10
N TRP A 250 -4.99 8.91 23.90
CA TRP A 250 -5.43 10.18 24.46
C TRP A 250 -4.33 10.82 25.32
N SER A 251 -3.71 10.05 26.22
CA SER A 251 -2.61 10.52 27.06
C SER A 251 -1.36 10.88 26.25
N VAL A 252 -1.04 10.12 25.20
CA VAL A 252 0.07 10.45 24.28
C VAL A 252 -0.16 11.83 23.67
N LEU A 253 -1.36 12.09 23.15
CA LEU A 253 -1.68 13.37 22.54
C LEU A 253 -1.61 14.53 23.55
N VAL A 254 -2.36 14.45 24.65
CA VAL A 254 -2.52 15.62 25.55
C VAL A 254 -1.39 15.80 26.54
N ARG A 255 -0.72 14.71 26.96
CA ARG A 255 0.37 14.79 27.96
C ARG A 255 1.75 14.71 27.34
N ARG A 256 1.97 13.79 26.40
CA ARG A 256 3.31 13.55 25.83
C ARG A 256 3.64 14.50 24.68
N LEU A 257 2.65 14.82 23.84
CA LEU A 257 2.78 15.81 22.77
C LEU A 257 2.33 17.22 23.20
N GLY A 258 1.74 17.35 24.39
CA GLY A 258 1.38 18.64 24.98
C GLY A 258 0.25 19.37 24.26
N VAL A 259 -0.60 18.64 23.52
CA VAL A 259 -1.66 19.24 22.71
C VAL A 259 -2.88 19.53 23.59
N ASP A 260 -3.33 20.79 23.58
CA ASP A 260 -4.58 21.16 24.26
C ASP A 260 -5.80 20.79 23.41
N ALA A 261 -6.29 19.56 23.58
CA ALA A 261 -7.36 19.00 22.76
C ALA A 261 -8.61 18.59 23.54
N ASP A 262 -9.75 18.59 22.87
CA ASP A 262 -11.00 17.96 23.29
C ASP A 262 -11.40 16.82 22.32
N VAL A 263 -12.24 15.90 22.79
CA VAL A 263 -12.75 14.80 21.97
C VAL A 263 -14.27 14.76 22.04
N ALA A 264 -14.89 14.77 20.87
CA ALA A 264 -16.32 14.60 20.70
C ALA A 264 -16.60 13.22 20.09
N VAL A 265 -17.41 12.42 20.79
CA VAL A 265 -17.85 11.11 20.31
C VAL A 265 -19.33 11.17 19.94
N ALA A 266 -19.68 10.57 18.82
CA ALA A 266 -21.06 10.45 18.41
C ALA A 266 -21.36 9.05 17.86
N ARG A 267 -22.54 8.54 18.19
CA ARG A 267 -23.05 7.27 17.68
C ARG A 267 -23.81 7.52 16.38
N LEU A 268 -23.39 6.84 15.32
CA LEU A 268 -24.01 6.87 14.00
C LEU A 268 -25.03 5.74 13.81
N GLY A 269 -24.85 4.62 14.52
CA GLY A 269 -25.74 3.46 14.50
C GLY A 269 -25.46 2.57 15.71
N ALA A 270 -26.15 1.42 15.83
CA ALA A 270 -26.00 0.53 16.99
C ALA A 270 -24.53 0.20 17.32
N SER A 271 -23.73 -0.05 16.28
CA SER A 271 -22.34 -0.51 16.39
C SER A 271 -21.39 0.37 15.54
N VAL A 272 -21.71 1.66 15.41
CA VAL A 272 -20.90 2.62 14.63
C VAL A 272 -20.73 3.90 15.44
N PHE A 273 -19.48 4.20 15.80
CA PHE A 273 -19.10 5.37 16.56
C PHE A 273 -18.10 6.20 15.78
N ARG A 274 -18.25 7.51 15.84
CA ARG A 274 -17.31 8.48 15.28
C ARG A 274 -16.72 9.30 16.41
N ALA A 275 -15.40 9.37 16.48
CA ALA A 275 -14.70 10.29 17.36
C ALA A 275 -14.02 11.37 16.51
N ARG A 276 -14.08 12.61 17.01
CA ARG A 276 -13.37 13.76 16.45
C ARG A 276 -12.55 14.41 17.56
N VAL A 277 -11.27 14.55 17.33
CA VAL A 277 -10.34 15.24 18.22
C VAL A 277 -10.09 16.63 17.66
N ARG A 278 -10.30 17.65 18.46
CA ARG A 278 -10.12 19.05 18.07
C ARG A 278 -9.17 19.74 19.03
N GLU A 279 -8.48 20.75 18.50
CA GLU A 279 -7.77 21.71 19.34
C GLU A 279 -8.79 22.56 20.09
N ARG A 280 -8.63 22.70 21.41
CA ARG A 280 -9.63 23.38 22.24
C ARG A 280 -9.69 24.88 21.99
N ALA A 281 -8.53 25.52 21.79
CA ALA A 281 -8.44 26.96 21.62
C ALA A 281 -8.94 27.42 20.25
N ALA A 282 -8.52 26.73 19.18
CA ALA A 282 -8.80 27.15 17.80
C ALA A 282 -9.90 26.32 17.12
N GLY A 283 -10.31 25.20 17.69
CA GLY A 283 -11.37 24.34 17.15
C GLY A 283 -10.97 23.51 15.93
N HIS A 284 -9.69 23.55 15.51
CA HIS A 284 -9.19 22.80 14.37
C HIS A 284 -9.35 21.30 14.57
N LEU A 285 -9.80 20.58 13.54
CA LEU A 285 -9.85 19.12 13.56
C LEU A 285 -8.43 18.56 13.48
N LEU A 286 -8.00 17.85 14.52
CA LEU A 286 -6.69 17.22 14.60
C LEU A 286 -6.75 15.76 14.14
N GLY A 287 -7.84 15.06 14.41
CA GLY A 287 -8.00 13.66 14.03
C GLY A 287 -9.45 13.20 14.07
N THR A 288 -9.76 12.18 13.28
CA THR A 288 -11.10 11.58 13.19
C THR A 288 -10.98 10.08 12.98
N ALA A 289 -11.92 9.31 13.52
CA ALA A 289 -12.03 7.88 13.25
C ALA A 289 -13.47 7.40 13.37
N VAL A 290 -13.79 6.33 12.64
CA VAL A 290 -15.09 5.65 12.67
C VAL A 290 -14.88 4.17 12.97
N GLU A 291 -15.38 3.71 14.10
CA GLU A 291 -15.08 2.38 14.63
C GLU A 291 -16.30 1.74 15.32
N ALA A 292 -16.17 0.45 15.65
CA ALA A 292 -17.25 -0.36 16.22
C ALA A 292 -17.63 0.02 17.66
N SER A 293 -16.72 0.67 18.39
CA SER A 293 -16.94 1.13 19.76
C SER A 293 -16.50 2.57 19.94
N ALA A 294 -17.07 3.25 20.94
CA ALA A 294 -16.67 4.62 21.30
C ALA A 294 -15.17 4.70 21.65
N ASP A 295 -14.66 3.72 22.39
CA ASP A 295 -13.28 3.71 22.82
C ASP A 295 -12.30 3.44 21.67
N ASP A 296 -12.61 2.54 20.75
CA ASP A 296 -11.78 2.33 19.54
C ASP A 296 -11.77 3.59 18.68
N ALA A 297 -12.92 4.23 18.50
CA ALA A 297 -13.02 5.48 17.75
C ALA A 297 -12.13 6.55 18.37
N VAL A 298 -12.13 6.70 19.70
CA VAL A 298 -11.25 7.66 20.39
C VAL A 298 -9.77 7.27 20.25
N ALA A 299 -9.43 5.98 20.40
CA ALA A 299 -8.06 5.49 20.26
C ALA A 299 -7.48 5.84 18.88
N TYR A 300 -8.20 5.50 17.79
CA TYR A 300 -7.75 5.80 16.43
C TYR A 300 -7.79 7.30 16.10
N ALA A 301 -8.79 8.06 16.58
CA ALA A 301 -8.83 9.50 16.36
C ALA A 301 -7.69 10.24 17.09
N ALA A 302 -7.35 9.82 18.31
CA ALA A 302 -6.21 10.36 19.06
C ALA A 302 -4.86 9.95 18.43
N LEU A 303 -4.73 8.71 17.95
CA LEU A 303 -3.57 8.25 17.18
C LEU A 303 -3.42 9.06 15.87
N SER A 304 -4.51 9.30 15.15
CA SER A 304 -4.53 10.18 13.96
C SER A 304 -4.06 11.59 14.27
N ALA A 305 -4.55 12.18 15.37
CA ALA A 305 -4.13 13.51 15.81
C ALA A 305 -2.64 13.53 16.17
N ALA A 306 -2.15 12.49 16.86
CA ALA A 306 -0.73 12.37 17.18
C ALA A 306 0.13 12.28 15.91
N VAL A 307 -0.30 11.54 14.89
CA VAL A 307 0.37 11.48 13.58
C VAL A 307 0.43 12.85 12.93
N GLY A 308 -0.69 13.59 12.87
CA GLY A 308 -0.72 14.94 12.29
C GLY A 308 0.17 15.94 13.02
N VAL A 309 0.17 15.90 14.36
CA VAL A 309 1.04 16.75 15.18
C VAL A 309 2.52 16.45 14.94
N ARG A 310 2.89 15.16 14.82
CA ARG A 310 4.27 14.80 14.46
C ARG A 310 4.62 15.19 13.03
N ALA A 311 3.70 15.06 12.08
CA ALA A 311 3.92 15.49 10.70
C ALA A 311 4.30 16.98 10.64
N ALA A 312 3.55 17.82 11.34
CA ALA A 312 3.76 19.27 11.37
C ALA A 312 5.14 19.68 11.94
N VAL A 313 5.70 18.88 12.87
CA VAL A 313 7.00 19.16 13.51
C VAL A 313 8.16 18.56 12.72
N GLU A 314 8.03 17.32 12.27
CA GLU A 314 9.15 16.52 11.75
C GLU A 314 9.33 16.67 10.23
N LEU A 315 8.25 16.93 9.48
CA LEU A 315 8.27 17.03 8.01
C LEU A 315 7.26 18.09 7.52
N PRO A 316 7.59 19.39 7.60
CA PRO A 316 6.71 20.48 7.14
C PRO A 316 6.31 20.40 5.65
N GLU A 317 7.07 19.66 4.84
CA GLU A 317 6.84 19.42 3.42
C GLU A 317 5.81 18.32 3.11
N VAL A 318 5.28 17.64 4.14
CA VAL A 318 4.26 16.60 3.97
C VAL A 318 3.03 17.18 3.31
N ARG A 319 2.67 16.60 2.16
CA ARG A 319 1.47 16.98 1.40
C ARG A 319 0.31 16.05 1.66
N HIS A 320 0.62 14.81 2.02
CA HIS A 320 -0.37 13.77 2.25
C HIS A 320 -0.14 13.09 3.59
N LEU A 321 -1.20 12.97 4.37
CA LEU A 321 -1.19 12.25 5.64
C LEU A 321 -2.12 11.04 5.55
N VAL A 322 -1.67 9.89 6.04
CA VAL A 322 -2.57 8.73 6.22
C VAL A 322 -3.20 8.78 7.59
N THR A 323 -4.53 8.89 7.62
CA THR A 323 -5.34 8.77 8.84
C THR A 323 -5.40 7.31 9.30
N PRO A 324 -4.81 6.97 10.46
CA PRO A 324 -4.88 5.62 11.01
C PRO A 324 -6.32 5.21 11.31
N GLY A 325 -6.67 3.96 11.03
CA GLY A 325 -7.99 3.40 11.33
C GLY A 325 -7.97 1.89 11.54
N GLY A 326 -9.07 1.35 12.05
CA GLY A 326 -9.21 -0.07 12.40
C GLY A 326 -9.25 -1.05 11.23
N ALA A 327 -9.30 -0.55 9.98
CA ALA A 327 -9.45 -1.41 8.80
C ALA A 327 -8.30 -2.41 8.62
N SER A 328 -7.07 -2.07 9.04
CA SER A 328 -5.91 -2.97 8.96
C SER A 328 -5.86 -4.01 10.09
N ALA A 329 -6.71 -3.88 11.11
CA ALA A 329 -6.78 -4.84 12.22
C ALA A 329 -7.14 -6.25 11.74
N VAL A 330 -7.94 -6.39 10.68
CA VAL A 330 -8.31 -7.70 10.10
C VAL A 330 -7.11 -8.53 9.66
N LEU A 331 -6.04 -7.87 9.23
CA LEU A 331 -4.80 -8.52 8.79
C LEU A 331 -3.92 -8.94 9.98
N ALA A 332 -4.18 -8.38 11.16
CA ALA A 332 -3.50 -8.70 12.41
C ALA A 332 -4.19 -9.84 13.19
N ARG A 333 -5.35 -10.35 12.74
CA ARG A 333 -6.12 -11.42 13.40
C ARG A 333 -5.33 -12.73 13.59
N GLY A 334 -4.34 -12.98 12.74
CA GLY A 334 -3.48 -14.18 12.77
C GLY A 334 -2.15 -14.01 13.50
N ALA A 335 -1.90 -12.87 14.16
CA ALA A 335 -0.74 -12.74 15.03
C ALA A 335 -1.02 -13.47 16.35
N ASP A 336 -0.19 -14.46 16.69
CA ASP A 336 -0.27 -15.13 17.98
C ASP A 336 -0.11 -14.08 19.09
N THR A 337 -1.17 -13.87 19.86
CA THR A 337 -1.11 -13.07 21.07
C THR A 337 -0.46 -13.92 22.15
N ALA A 338 0.53 -13.37 22.84
CA ALA A 338 1.12 -14.08 23.95
C ALA A 338 0.08 -14.20 25.09
N PRO A 339 0.04 -15.30 25.86
CA PRO A 339 -0.99 -15.49 26.90
C PRO A 339 -1.06 -14.40 27.99
N TRP A 340 0.00 -13.58 28.12
CA TRP A 340 0.08 -12.47 29.05
C TRP A 340 -0.38 -11.12 28.45
N GLU A 341 -0.62 -11.06 27.14
CA GLU A 341 -1.12 -9.85 26.48
C GLU A 341 -2.61 -9.66 26.78
N ASP A 342 -2.93 -8.63 27.55
CA ASP A 342 -4.30 -8.14 27.77
C ASP A 342 -4.68 -7.03 26.78
N ALA A 343 -5.91 -6.48 26.91
CA ALA A 343 -6.41 -5.39 26.07
C ALA A 343 -5.57 -4.08 26.13
N GLY A 344 -4.60 -4.00 27.04
CA GLY A 344 -3.55 -2.98 27.10
C GLY A 344 -2.54 -3.07 25.98
N TRP A 345 -2.30 -4.26 25.44
CA TRP A 345 -1.30 -4.50 24.41
C TRP A 345 -1.87 -4.27 23.01
N THR A 346 -1.07 -3.64 22.15
CA THR A 346 -1.47 -3.29 20.80
C THR A 346 -1.95 -4.51 20.00
N THR A 347 -1.30 -5.67 20.15
CA THR A 347 -1.70 -6.91 19.46
C THR A 347 -3.09 -7.38 19.87
N ALA A 348 -3.37 -7.46 21.18
CA ALA A 348 -4.68 -7.86 21.69
C ALA A 348 -5.79 -6.85 21.34
N TRP A 349 -5.49 -5.54 21.37
CA TRP A 349 -6.43 -4.51 20.92
C TRP A 349 -6.76 -4.62 19.43
N LEU A 350 -5.77 -4.87 18.58
CA LEU A 350 -5.98 -5.12 17.16
C LEU A 350 -6.80 -6.39 16.92
N ALA A 351 -6.53 -7.47 17.66
CA ALA A 351 -7.32 -8.70 17.58
C ALA A 351 -8.80 -8.46 17.97
N ALA A 352 -9.03 -7.71 19.04
CA ALA A 352 -10.37 -7.33 19.49
C ALA A 352 -11.09 -6.43 18.47
N SER A 353 -10.38 -5.47 17.87
CA SER A 353 -10.90 -4.62 16.78
C SER A 353 -11.25 -5.45 15.54
N ALA A 354 -10.38 -6.38 15.16
CA ALA A 354 -10.59 -7.29 14.04
C ALA A 354 -11.81 -8.21 14.21
N ALA A 355 -12.14 -8.60 15.45
CA ALA A 355 -13.32 -9.39 15.76
C ALA A 355 -14.63 -8.60 15.58
N ARG A 356 -14.58 -7.27 15.78
CA ARG A 356 -15.74 -6.37 15.59
C ARG A 356 -15.92 -5.88 14.15
N GLU A 357 -14.91 -6.06 13.29
CA GLU A 357 -14.93 -5.55 11.92
C GLU A 357 -16.13 -6.04 11.07
N PRO A 358 -16.53 -7.33 11.09
CA PRO A 358 -17.65 -7.78 10.26
C PRO A 358 -18.96 -7.05 10.56
N GLU A 359 -19.28 -6.84 11.84
CA GLU A 359 -20.47 -6.12 12.27
C GLU A 359 -20.40 -4.64 11.90
N LEU A 360 -19.24 -4.01 12.10
CA LEU A 360 -19.01 -2.62 11.70
C LEU A 360 -19.17 -2.43 10.19
N GLN A 361 -18.56 -3.30 9.37
CA GLN A 361 -18.69 -3.23 7.92
C GLN A 361 -20.14 -3.44 7.47
N GLN A 362 -20.87 -4.37 8.09
CA GLN A 362 -22.28 -4.57 7.81
C GLN A 362 -23.10 -3.32 8.11
N ALA A 363 -22.90 -2.71 9.29
CA ALA A 363 -23.61 -1.51 9.72
C ALA A 363 -23.28 -0.30 8.83
N LEU A 364 -22.01 -0.11 8.47
CA LEU A 364 -21.58 0.96 7.55
C LEU A 364 -22.13 0.75 6.14
N ASN A 365 -22.12 -0.49 5.65
CA ASN A 365 -22.66 -0.82 4.33
C ASN A 365 -24.17 -0.58 4.25
N ALA A 366 -24.92 -0.94 5.30
CA ALA A 366 -26.36 -0.67 5.39
C ALA A 366 -26.68 0.83 5.36
N ARG A 367 -25.79 1.68 5.88
CA ARG A 367 -25.90 3.15 5.80
C ARG A 367 -25.53 3.71 4.44
N ALA A 368 -24.51 3.14 3.80
CA ALA A 368 -24.01 3.60 2.50
C ALA A 368 -24.91 3.15 1.33
N ALA A 369 -25.58 1.99 1.43
CA ALA A 369 -26.36 1.41 0.33
C ALA A 369 -27.52 2.30 -0.18
N PRO A 370 -28.38 2.90 0.68
CA PRO A 370 -29.51 3.71 0.22
C PRO A 370 -29.10 4.96 -0.56
N THR A 371 -27.88 5.45 -0.34
CA THR A 371 -27.34 6.65 -1.00
C THR A 371 -26.48 6.30 -2.22
N GLY A 372 -26.43 5.03 -2.63
CA GLY A 372 -25.62 4.57 -3.76
C GLY A 372 -24.11 4.55 -3.47
N HIS A 373 -23.73 4.72 -2.20
CA HIS A 373 -22.35 4.92 -1.75
C HIS A 373 -21.64 3.62 -1.32
N ALA A 374 -22.25 2.46 -1.55
CA ALA A 374 -21.64 1.17 -1.22
C ALA A 374 -20.37 0.95 -2.07
N PRO A 375 -19.23 0.53 -1.49
CA PRO A 375 -18.01 0.27 -2.24
C PRO A 375 -18.21 -0.80 -3.31
N ARG A 376 -17.65 -0.57 -4.50
CA ARG A 376 -17.68 -1.53 -5.63
C ARG A 376 -16.26 -1.79 -6.12
N PRO A 377 -15.98 -2.93 -6.79
CA PRO A 377 -14.72 -3.11 -7.50
C PRO A 377 -14.45 -1.91 -8.41
N TRP A 378 -13.20 -1.43 -8.40
CA TRP A 378 -12.76 -0.34 -9.26
C TRP A 378 -11.79 -0.87 -10.32
N GLU A 379 -12.01 -0.41 -11.54
CA GLU A 379 -11.15 -0.67 -12.69
C GLU A 379 -10.86 0.66 -13.38
N PRO A 380 -9.65 0.84 -13.94
CA PRO A 380 -9.34 2.01 -14.75
C PRO A 380 -10.23 2.04 -16.00
N SER A 381 -10.66 3.24 -16.41
CA SER A 381 -11.34 3.42 -17.70
C SER A 381 -10.42 3.02 -18.85
N ALA A 382 -10.98 2.65 -20.00
CA ALA A 382 -10.20 2.27 -21.18
C ALA A 382 -9.24 3.39 -21.67
N ASP A 383 -9.57 4.64 -21.39
CA ASP A 383 -8.79 5.83 -21.77
C ASP A 383 -7.80 6.26 -20.67
N ALA A 384 -7.68 5.51 -19.57
CA ALA A 384 -6.78 5.89 -18.49
C ALA A 384 -5.31 5.80 -18.95
N PRO A 385 -4.40 6.63 -18.39
CA PRO A 385 -2.98 6.56 -18.73
C PRO A 385 -2.41 5.15 -18.52
N ALA A 386 -1.48 4.72 -19.38
CA ALA A 386 -0.86 3.39 -19.29
C ALA A 386 -0.24 3.09 -17.91
N GLY A 387 0.26 4.13 -17.21
CA GLY A 387 0.77 3.99 -15.85
C GLY A 387 -0.29 3.60 -14.82
N VAL A 388 -1.54 4.04 -14.98
CA VAL A 388 -2.67 3.66 -14.11
C VAL A 388 -3.04 2.20 -14.34
N HIS A 389 -3.15 1.76 -15.61
CA HIS A 389 -3.39 0.36 -15.93
C HIS A 389 -2.27 -0.56 -15.42
N ALA A 390 -1.01 -0.14 -15.56
CA ALA A 390 0.13 -0.90 -15.06
C ALA A 390 0.11 -1.03 -13.54
N LEU A 391 -0.19 0.05 -12.80
CA LEU A 391 -0.31 0.01 -11.34
C LEU A 391 -1.50 -0.87 -10.90
N TRP A 392 -2.67 -0.72 -11.52
CA TRP A 392 -3.83 -1.54 -11.21
C TRP A 392 -3.55 -3.04 -11.45
N SER A 393 -2.93 -3.37 -12.58
CA SER A 393 -2.52 -4.75 -12.89
C SER A 393 -1.51 -5.28 -11.87
N ALA A 394 -0.51 -4.47 -11.49
CA ALA A 394 0.50 -4.85 -10.50
C ALA A 394 -0.12 -5.11 -9.11
N LEU A 395 -1.09 -4.30 -8.69
CA LEU A 395 -1.84 -4.51 -7.44
C LEU A 395 -2.58 -5.85 -7.46
N GLN A 396 -3.29 -6.17 -8.55
CA GLN A 396 -4.01 -7.45 -8.71
C GLN A 396 -3.05 -8.65 -8.69
N GLN A 397 -1.89 -8.53 -9.35
CA GLN A 397 -0.83 -9.55 -9.33
C GLN A 397 -0.17 -9.73 -7.96
N CYS A 398 -0.29 -8.72 -7.10
CA CYS A 398 0.19 -8.78 -5.72
C CYS A 398 -0.93 -9.17 -4.72
N GLY A 399 -2.15 -9.42 -5.18
CA GLY A 399 -3.30 -9.81 -4.35
C GLY A 399 -4.01 -8.65 -3.66
N PHE A 400 -3.62 -7.40 -3.95
CA PHE A 400 -4.26 -6.19 -3.44
C PHE A 400 -5.60 -5.98 -4.14
N SER A 401 -6.56 -5.40 -3.42
CA SER A 401 -7.89 -5.08 -3.92
C SER A 401 -8.07 -3.57 -4.07
N VAL A 402 -8.74 -3.17 -5.14
CA VAL A 402 -9.07 -1.77 -5.42
C VAL A 402 -10.59 -1.63 -5.48
N LEU A 403 -11.15 -0.76 -4.65
CA LEU A 403 -12.57 -0.44 -4.61
C LEU A 403 -12.80 1.03 -4.95
N SER A 404 -13.98 1.36 -5.47
CA SER A 404 -14.44 2.74 -5.56
C SER A 404 -15.03 3.13 -4.22
N ALA A 405 -14.67 4.32 -3.73
CA ALA A 405 -15.41 4.99 -2.68
C ALA A 405 -15.90 6.34 -3.22
N PRO A 406 -17.16 6.69 -2.95
CA PRO A 406 -17.64 8.04 -3.24
C PRO A 406 -16.88 9.06 -2.39
N PRO A 407 -16.92 10.34 -2.79
CA PRO A 407 -16.21 11.37 -2.08
C PRO A 407 -16.60 11.42 -0.60
N GLY A 408 -15.59 11.36 0.27
CA GLY A 408 -15.75 11.82 1.64
C GLY A 408 -16.15 13.29 1.66
N PRO A 409 -16.80 13.81 2.71
CA PRO A 409 -16.98 15.24 2.86
C PRO A 409 -15.61 15.91 2.91
N ALA A 410 -15.50 17.08 2.29
CA ALA A 410 -14.23 17.76 2.11
C ALA A 410 -13.42 17.84 3.40
N GLU A 411 -12.35 17.05 3.49
CA GLU A 411 -11.30 17.33 4.47
C GLU A 411 -10.62 18.57 3.91
N HIS A 412 -10.78 19.69 4.62
CA HIS A 412 -10.05 20.91 4.34
C HIS A 412 -8.61 20.51 4.01
N ARG A 413 -8.19 20.75 2.76
CA ARG A 413 -6.78 20.91 2.43
C ARG A 413 -6.21 21.69 3.59
N GLY A 414 -5.33 21.06 4.36
CA GLY A 414 -4.64 21.74 5.44
C GLY A 414 -4.06 22.99 4.82
N ASP A 415 -4.67 24.13 5.13
CA ASP A 415 -4.03 25.40 4.91
C ASP A 415 -2.89 25.38 5.92
N THR A 416 -1.75 24.86 5.49
CA THR A 416 -0.51 24.83 6.26
C THR A 416 -0.01 26.25 6.55
N GLY A 417 -0.75 27.29 6.15
CA GLY A 417 -0.51 28.69 6.49
C GLY A 417 -0.82 29.08 7.94
N GLY A 418 -1.27 28.17 8.80
CA GLY A 418 -1.74 28.51 10.16
C GLY A 418 -0.97 27.91 11.35
N LEU A 419 -0.04 26.98 11.16
CA LEU A 419 0.74 26.41 12.26
C LEU A 419 2.08 27.14 12.35
N ARG A 420 2.11 28.22 13.13
CA ARG A 420 3.32 28.85 13.67
C ARG A 420 3.42 28.64 15.16
#